data_AF-X1BTD0-F1
#
_entry.id   AF-X1BTD0-F1
#
_cell.length_a   1.000
_cell.length_b   1.000
_cell.length_c   1.000
_cell.angle_alpha   90.00
_cell.angle_beta   90.00
_cell.angle_gamma   90.00
#
_symmetry.space_group_name_H-M   'P 1'
#
loop_
_entity.id
_entity.type
_entity.pdbx_description
1 polymer ?
#
loop_
_entity_poly.entity_id
_entity_poly.type
_entity_poly.pdbx_seq_one_letter_code
_entity_poly.pdbx_strand_id
1 'polypeptide(L)'
;RKFPQLRHNHIEKLRREMPKELAEWNETNKYFTFKNGSLLVFQHMEDRNSMENVQGWDIHFAGVDEAGQFTGEMLAWIRSRMRLGNYDEQIRKLAKINPRLEYYRERLPRLAMASNPGGEGHHYLKSNYIDPSPPEVPFYEEFENPLTGTKEKRSKIFIPAQMNDNSYLDAGYAIQFTEMPAWQRRQLVNGDWDVVPGAFFDCFNSSVHILKPFTIPSHWQRFRSLDWGYRTPFSVGWWAVADNTPVFARDGTQYRFKEGAIIRYREWYGAKEGKRGPVNQGIRMPPEDVAEQILTYERGEV
;
A
#
# COMPACT_ATOMS: atom_id res chain seq x y z
N ARG A 1 4.83 -3.78 16.87
CA ARG A 1 4.17 -3.02 17.97
C ARG A 1 4.12 -3.82 19.26
N LYS A 2 3.99 -3.14 20.41
CA LYS A 2 4.12 -3.74 21.74
C LYS A 2 2.82 -4.34 22.28
N PHE A 3 2.93 -5.35 23.15
CA PHE A 3 1.75 -5.98 23.77
C PHE A 3 0.82 -5.00 24.53
N PRO A 4 1.31 -4.00 25.29
CA PRO A 4 0.42 -3.05 25.99
C PRO A 4 -0.52 -2.27 25.04
N GLN A 5 -0.05 -1.94 23.84
CA GLN A 5 -0.86 -1.25 22.84
C GLN A 5 -1.99 -2.15 22.33
N LEU A 6 -1.66 -3.42 22.03
CA LEU A 6 -2.65 -4.42 21.61
C LEU A 6 -3.71 -4.64 22.70
N ARG A 7 -3.30 -4.64 23.97
CA ARG A 7 -4.20 -4.78 25.09
C ARG A 7 -5.20 -3.64 25.19
N HIS A 8 -4.70 -2.40 25.13
CA HIS A 8 -5.55 -1.21 25.25
C HIS A 8 -6.46 -1.01 24.05
N ASN A 9 -5.93 -1.19 22.83
CA ASN A 9 -6.66 -0.88 21.61
C ASN A 9 -7.69 -1.94 21.23
N HIS A 10 -7.39 -3.22 21.48
CA HIS A 10 -8.20 -4.33 20.99
C HIS A 10 -8.71 -5.24 22.10
N ILE A 11 -7.83 -5.78 22.95
CA ILE A 11 -8.22 -6.81 23.93
C ILE A 11 -9.28 -6.29 24.90
N GLU A 12 -9.04 -5.16 25.56
CA GLU A 12 -9.98 -4.64 26.57
C GLU A 12 -11.30 -4.12 25.97
N LYS A 13 -11.30 -3.68 24.71
CA LYS A 13 -12.56 -3.36 24.00
C LYS A 13 -13.33 -4.65 23.70
N LEU A 14 -12.67 -5.63 23.09
CA LEU A 14 -13.33 -6.88 22.74
C LEU A 14 -13.79 -7.66 23.98
N ARG A 15 -13.07 -7.60 25.10
CA ARG A 15 -13.52 -8.19 26.38
C ARG A 15 -14.82 -7.59 26.91
N ARG A 16 -15.07 -6.30 26.64
CA ARG A 16 -16.31 -5.62 27.06
C ARG A 16 -17.47 -5.92 26.10
N GLU A 17 -17.17 -6.05 24.82
CA GLU A 17 -18.16 -6.24 23.75
C GLU A 17 -18.52 -7.71 23.50
N MET A 18 -17.62 -8.65 23.77
CA MET A 18 -17.80 -10.08 23.50
C MET A 18 -18.86 -10.68 24.44
N PRO A 19 -19.98 -11.20 23.93
CA PRO A 19 -20.96 -11.91 24.74
C PRO A 19 -20.35 -13.16 25.38
N LYS A 20 -20.60 -13.36 26.67
CA LYS A 20 -20.05 -14.49 27.44
C LYS A 20 -20.56 -15.84 26.93
N GLU A 21 -21.72 -15.85 26.27
CA GLU A 21 -22.31 -17.03 25.67
C GLU A 21 -21.54 -17.48 24.42
N LEU A 22 -20.80 -16.57 23.76
CA LEU A 22 -20.09 -16.85 22.51
C LEU A 22 -18.65 -17.31 22.72
N ALA A 23 -17.91 -16.67 23.62
CA ALA A 23 -16.50 -16.95 23.84
C ALA A 23 -16.02 -16.62 25.26
N GLU A 24 -14.96 -17.32 25.68
CA GLU A 24 -14.32 -17.17 26.99
C GLU A 24 -12.89 -16.66 26.82
N TRP A 25 -12.52 -15.63 27.59
CA TRP A 25 -11.19 -15.02 27.58
C TRP A 25 -10.22 -15.78 28.49
N ASN A 26 -9.02 -16.07 27.99
CA ASN A 26 -7.90 -16.59 28.78
C ASN A 26 -6.83 -15.50 28.94
N GLU A 27 -6.67 -14.98 30.16
CA GLU A 27 -5.73 -13.88 30.45
C GLU A 27 -4.27 -14.28 30.26
N THR A 28 -3.90 -15.51 30.64
CA THR A 28 -2.52 -16.01 30.56
C THR A 28 -2.09 -16.18 29.11
N ASN A 29 -2.92 -16.88 28.33
CA ASN A 29 -2.60 -17.23 26.94
C ASN A 29 -3.03 -16.16 25.93
N LYS A 30 -3.76 -15.13 26.38
CA LYS A 30 -4.15 -13.96 25.60
C LYS A 30 -4.99 -14.31 24.36
N TYR A 31 -5.98 -15.18 24.52
CA TYR A 31 -6.92 -15.54 23.46
C TYR A 31 -8.35 -15.65 23.96
N PHE A 32 -9.30 -15.59 23.03
CA PHE A 32 -10.66 -16.07 23.24
C PHE A 32 -10.83 -17.49 22.69
N THR A 33 -11.52 -18.33 23.45
CA THR A 33 -12.02 -19.64 22.98
C THR A 33 -13.51 -19.53 22.73
N PHE A 34 -13.93 -19.73 21.49
CA PHE A 34 -15.34 -19.75 21.10
C PHE A 34 -15.99 -21.10 21.42
N LYS A 35 -17.31 -21.13 21.59
CA LYS A 35 -18.05 -22.39 21.87
C LYS A 35 -17.90 -23.47 20.80
N ASN A 36 -17.58 -23.07 19.57
CA ASN A 36 -17.29 -24.00 18.47
C ASN A 36 -15.82 -24.48 18.43
N GLY A 37 -15.01 -24.14 19.43
CA GLY A 37 -13.59 -24.48 19.52
C GLY A 37 -12.64 -23.56 18.74
N SER A 38 -13.15 -22.56 18.02
CA SER A 38 -12.30 -21.58 17.33
C SER A 38 -11.55 -20.72 18.34
N LEU A 39 -10.33 -20.30 17.97
CA LEU A 39 -9.50 -19.42 18.80
C LEU A 39 -9.30 -18.07 18.11
N LEU A 40 -9.44 -16.99 18.88
CA LEU A 40 -8.98 -15.66 18.49
C LEU A 40 -7.79 -15.28 19.38
N VAL A 41 -6.59 -15.37 18.80
CA VAL A 41 -5.33 -15.17 19.52
C VAL A 41 -4.78 -13.77 19.28
N PHE A 42 -4.36 -13.09 20.35
CA PHE A 42 -3.73 -11.78 20.26
C PHE A 42 -2.22 -11.90 20.37
N GLN A 43 -1.52 -11.49 19.32
CA GLN A 43 -0.06 -11.48 19.28
C GLN A 43 0.46 -10.13 18.81
N HIS A 44 1.65 -9.80 19.30
CA HIS A 44 2.40 -8.62 18.95
C HIS A 44 3.68 -9.03 18.19
N MET A 45 4.15 -8.18 17.29
CA MET A 45 5.37 -8.41 16.52
C MET A 45 6.12 -7.07 16.46
N GLU A 46 7.18 -6.95 17.25
CA GLU A 46 7.98 -5.71 17.35
C GLU A 46 9.16 -5.71 16.38
N ASP A 47 9.80 -6.86 16.24
CA ASP A 47 11.03 -7.05 15.50
C ASP A 47 11.04 -8.41 14.77
N ARG A 48 12.14 -8.70 14.09
CA ARG A 48 12.31 -9.97 13.39
C ARG A 48 12.28 -11.18 14.32
N ASN A 49 12.82 -11.05 15.53
CA ASN A 49 12.82 -12.16 16.51
C ASN A 49 11.39 -12.52 16.92
N SER A 50 10.52 -11.51 17.03
CA SER A 50 9.09 -11.70 17.32
C SER A 50 8.35 -12.51 16.23
N MET A 51 8.91 -12.64 15.02
CA MET A 51 8.34 -13.45 13.94
C MET A 51 8.37 -14.95 14.24
N GLU A 52 9.27 -15.41 15.11
CA GLU A 52 9.39 -16.82 15.52
C GLU A 52 8.16 -17.27 16.32
N ASN A 53 7.53 -16.36 17.06
CA ASN A 53 6.33 -16.64 17.88
C ASN A 53 5.16 -17.18 17.07
N VAL A 54 5.11 -16.90 15.76
CA VAL A 54 4.04 -17.35 14.86
C VAL A 54 4.54 -18.32 13.79
N GLN A 55 5.79 -18.78 13.86
CA GLN A 55 6.42 -19.60 12.83
C GLN A 55 5.66 -20.91 12.57
N GLY A 56 5.15 -21.55 13.63
CA GLY A 56 4.41 -22.81 13.54
C GLY A 56 2.91 -22.68 13.32
N TRP A 57 2.36 -21.46 13.23
CA TRP A 57 0.91 -21.27 13.30
C TRP A 57 0.20 -21.62 12.00
N ASP A 58 -1.01 -22.16 12.13
CA ASP A 58 -2.02 -22.30 11.06
C ASP A 58 -3.02 -21.13 11.19
N ILE A 59 -2.89 -20.11 10.34
CA ILE A 59 -3.70 -18.90 10.46
C ILE A 59 -4.81 -18.88 9.41
N HIS A 60 -6.07 -19.08 9.84
CA HIS A 60 -7.23 -18.96 8.95
C HIS A 60 -7.55 -17.50 8.63
N PHE A 61 -7.46 -16.62 9.63
CA PHE A 61 -7.68 -15.19 9.51
C PHE A 61 -6.60 -14.43 10.29
N ALA A 62 -5.98 -13.46 9.65
CA ALA A 62 -5.02 -12.54 10.27
C ALA A 62 -5.57 -11.12 10.21
N GLY A 63 -5.80 -10.51 11.38
CA GLY A 63 -6.07 -9.08 11.51
C GLY A 63 -4.81 -8.35 11.97
N VAL A 64 -4.29 -7.43 11.15
CA VAL A 64 -3.12 -6.61 11.48
C VAL A 64 -3.57 -5.18 11.66
N ASP A 65 -3.51 -4.69 12.88
CA ASP A 65 -3.69 -3.27 13.16
C ASP A 65 -2.38 -2.51 12.97
N GLU A 66 -2.49 -1.28 12.48
CA GLU A 66 -1.38 -0.36 12.26
C GLU A 66 -0.29 -0.98 11.37
N ALA A 67 -0.72 -1.63 10.28
CA ALA A 67 0.13 -2.40 9.38
C ALA A 67 1.28 -1.58 8.76
N GLY A 68 1.14 -0.25 8.63
CA GLY A 68 2.20 0.65 8.17
C GLY A 68 3.40 0.70 9.12
N GLN A 69 3.28 0.19 10.35
CA GLN A 69 4.39 0.06 11.30
C GLN A 69 5.13 -1.30 11.18
N PHE A 70 4.72 -2.16 10.24
CA PHE A 70 5.37 -3.44 9.99
C PHE A 70 6.18 -3.34 8.69
N THR A 71 7.34 -3.98 8.66
CA THR A 71 8.06 -4.16 7.39
C THR A 71 7.24 -5.01 6.42
N GLY A 72 7.47 -4.82 5.12
CA GLY A 72 6.90 -5.70 4.10
C GLY A 72 7.26 -7.18 4.29
N GLU A 73 8.43 -7.46 4.87
CA GLU A 73 8.86 -8.82 5.23
C GLU A 73 8.02 -9.43 6.35
N MET A 74 7.76 -8.68 7.42
CA MET A 74 6.89 -9.14 8.52
C MET A 74 5.48 -9.46 8.01
N LEU A 75 4.91 -8.60 7.15
CA LEU A 75 3.59 -8.84 6.55
C LEU A 75 3.60 -10.07 5.63
N ALA A 76 4.64 -10.23 4.81
CA ALA A 76 4.82 -11.42 3.99
C ALA A 76 4.99 -12.69 4.83
N TRP A 77 5.66 -12.60 5.97
CA TRP A 77 5.83 -13.70 6.91
C TRP A 77 4.51 -14.15 7.51
N ILE A 78 3.68 -13.22 8.02
CA ILE A 78 2.32 -13.55 8.50
C ILE A 78 1.54 -14.26 7.39
N ARG A 79 1.57 -13.72 6.17
CA ARG A 79 0.89 -14.30 5.00
C ARG A 79 1.37 -15.72 4.69
N SER A 80 2.65 -16.02 4.89
CA SER A 80 3.20 -17.36 4.67
C SER A 80 2.73 -18.40 5.70
N ARG A 81 2.09 -17.97 6.80
CA ARG A 81 1.48 -18.84 7.81
C ARG A 81 -0.02 -19.01 7.62
N MET A 82 -0.59 -18.30 6.66
CA MET A 82 -1.99 -18.38 6.35
C MET A 82 -2.31 -19.59 5.47
N ARG A 83 -2.94 -20.58 6.07
CA ARG A 83 -3.34 -21.84 5.43
C ARG A 83 -4.53 -22.43 6.18
N LEU A 84 -5.39 -23.15 5.47
CA LEU A 84 -6.54 -23.84 6.08
C LEU A 84 -6.20 -25.26 6.55
N GLY A 85 -5.22 -25.92 5.93
CA GLY A 85 -4.91 -27.32 6.25
C GLY A 85 -6.17 -28.20 6.24
N ASN A 86 -6.32 -29.03 7.27
CA ASN A 86 -7.47 -29.93 7.43
C ASN A 86 -8.81 -29.19 7.64
N TYR A 87 -8.79 -27.89 7.94
CA TYR A 87 -10.01 -27.11 8.13
C TYR A 87 -10.77 -26.87 6.81
N ASP A 88 -10.11 -26.85 5.64
CA ASP A 88 -10.82 -26.69 4.35
C ASP A 88 -11.80 -27.85 4.11
N GLU A 89 -11.40 -29.08 4.44
CA GLU A 89 -12.30 -30.23 4.33
C GLU A 89 -13.46 -30.16 5.34
N GLN A 90 -13.16 -29.76 6.58
CA GLN A 90 -14.17 -29.62 7.63
C GLN A 90 -15.22 -28.56 7.26
N ILE A 91 -14.79 -27.38 6.82
CA ILE A 91 -15.72 -26.30 6.47
C ILE A 91 -16.55 -26.65 5.23
N ARG A 92 -16.01 -27.42 4.27
CA ARG A 92 -16.80 -27.96 3.14
C ARG A 92 -17.91 -28.91 3.59
N LYS A 93 -17.62 -29.79 4.56
CA LYS A 93 -18.64 -30.71 5.13
C LYS A 93 -19.73 -29.91 5.85
N LEU A 94 -19.34 -28.91 6.64
CA LEU A 94 -20.29 -28.04 7.33
C LEU A 94 -21.12 -27.18 6.37
N ALA A 95 -20.54 -26.67 5.29
CA ALA A 95 -21.24 -25.88 4.28
C ALA A 95 -22.34 -26.66 3.56
N LYS A 96 -22.19 -28.00 3.41
CA LYS A 96 -23.27 -28.86 2.90
C LYS A 96 -24.49 -28.91 3.84
N ILE A 97 -24.28 -28.74 5.15
CA ILE A 97 -25.34 -28.74 6.16
C ILE A 97 -25.91 -27.33 6.33
N ASN A 98 -25.05 -26.32 6.36
CA ASN A 98 -25.41 -24.92 6.46
C ASN A 98 -24.80 -24.13 5.29
N PRO A 99 -25.55 -23.95 4.18
CA PRO A 99 -25.06 -23.26 2.98
C PRO A 99 -24.57 -21.83 3.21
N ARG A 100 -24.99 -21.17 4.30
CA ARG A 100 -24.48 -19.83 4.67
C ARG A 100 -22.97 -19.84 4.95
N LEU A 101 -22.38 -21.00 5.24
CA LEU A 101 -20.95 -21.13 5.50
C LEU A 101 -20.09 -21.04 4.24
N GLU A 102 -20.64 -21.27 3.04
CA GLU A 102 -19.88 -21.17 1.79
C GLU A 102 -19.36 -19.74 1.57
N TYR A 103 -20.17 -18.74 1.92
CA TYR A 103 -19.78 -17.33 1.88
C TYR A 103 -18.50 -17.03 2.69
N TYR A 104 -18.36 -17.67 3.86
CA TYR A 104 -17.19 -17.48 4.72
C TYR A 104 -16.00 -18.31 4.23
N ARG A 105 -16.26 -19.52 3.72
CA ARG A 105 -15.24 -20.41 3.17
C ARG A 105 -14.46 -19.76 2.03
N GLU A 106 -15.16 -19.13 1.08
CA GLU A 106 -14.53 -18.43 -0.06
C GLU A 106 -13.66 -17.24 0.35
N ARG A 107 -13.82 -16.76 1.60
CA ARG A 107 -13.07 -15.64 2.18
C ARG A 107 -11.94 -16.10 3.08
N LEU A 108 -11.62 -17.40 3.13
CA LEU A 108 -10.51 -17.92 3.91
C LEU A 108 -9.47 -18.62 3.01
N PRO A 109 -8.16 -18.53 3.34
CA PRO A 109 -7.63 -17.71 4.43
C PRO A 109 -7.57 -16.22 4.07
N ARG A 110 -7.73 -15.32 5.05
CA ARG A 110 -7.78 -13.86 4.81
C ARG A 110 -6.87 -13.04 5.70
N LEU A 111 -6.20 -12.09 5.06
CA LEU A 111 -5.39 -11.06 5.69
C LEU A 111 -6.21 -9.76 5.62
N ALA A 112 -6.55 -9.22 6.77
CA ALA A 112 -7.16 -7.90 6.91
C ALA A 112 -6.16 -6.98 7.61
N MET A 113 -5.94 -5.79 7.05
CA MET A 113 -4.99 -4.82 7.57
C MET A 113 -5.67 -3.47 7.72
N ALA A 114 -5.52 -2.85 8.88
CA ALA A 114 -5.86 -1.45 9.11
C ALA A 114 -4.56 -0.65 9.24
N SER A 115 -4.49 0.52 8.62
CA SER A 115 -3.31 1.39 8.73
C SER A 115 -3.63 2.81 8.34
N ASN A 116 -2.96 3.76 8.98
CA ASN A 116 -2.81 5.11 8.48
C ASN A 116 -1.65 5.19 7.48
N PRO A 117 -1.62 6.19 6.58
CA PRO A 117 -0.46 6.44 5.73
C PRO A 117 0.79 6.76 6.56
N GLY A 118 1.90 6.14 6.18
CA GLY A 118 3.22 6.38 6.79
C GLY A 118 3.78 5.12 7.46
N GLY A 119 4.85 5.32 8.24
CA GLY A 119 5.60 4.23 8.88
C GLY A 119 6.47 3.42 7.92
N GLU A 120 7.17 2.43 8.46
CA GLU A 120 8.15 1.60 7.76
C GLU A 120 7.53 0.78 6.60
N GLY A 121 6.28 0.35 6.76
CA GLY A 121 5.52 -0.43 5.78
C GLY A 121 4.86 0.40 4.68
N HIS A 122 4.98 1.74 4.70
CA HIS A 122 4.26 2.65 3.81
C HIS A 122 4.37 2.24 2.33
N HIS A 123 5.61 2.14 1.80
CA HIS A 123 5.83 1.82 0.39
C HIS A 123 5.36 0.41 0.02
N TYR A 124 5.48 -0.54 0.96
CA TYR A 124 5.00 -1.89 0.75
C TYR A 124 3.47 -1.90 0.62
N LEU A 125 2.75 -1.30 1.57
CA LEU A 125 1.29 -1.24 1.52
C LEU A 125 0.80 -0.50 0.27
N LYS A 126 1.41 0.65 -0.04
CA LYS A 126 1.06 1.47 -1.20
C LYS A 126 1.16 0.67 -2.51
N SER A 127 2.35 0.11 -2.78
CA SER A 127 2.58 -0.67 -4.01
C SER A 127 1.83 -2.00 -4.05
N ASN A 128 1.56 -2.63 -2.90
CA ASN A 128 0.99 -3.98 -2.86
C ASN A 128 -0.54 -4.01 -2.80
N TYR A 129 -1.18 -2.95 -2.30
CA TYR A 129 -2.60 -2.94 -1.98
C TYR A 129 -3.34 -1.68 -2.45
N ILE A 130 -2.68 -0.52 -2.57
CA ILE A 130 -3.35 0.77 -2.83
C ILE A 130 -3.24 1.19 -4.30
N ASP A 131 -2.01 1.35 -4.81
CA ASP A 131 -1.77 1.78 -6.20
C ASP A 131 -2.27 0.81 -7.28
N PRO A 132 -2.34 -0.53 -7.07
CA PRO A 132 -2.71 -1.45 -8.15
C PRO A 132 -4.15 -1.32 -8.68
N SER A 133 -5.06 -0.70 -7.93
CA SER A 133 -6.48 -0.61 -8.28
C SER A 133 -7.11 0.60 -7.62
N PRO A 134 -8.11 1.26 -8.25
CA PRO A 134 -8.88 2.29 -7.59
C PRO A 134 -9.46 1.82 -6.24
N PRO A 135 -9.69 2.74 -5.29
CA PRO A 135 -10.38 2.44 -4.05
C PRO A 135 -11.67 1.65 -4.27
N GLU A 136 -11.94 0.69 -3.40
CA GLU A 136 -13.13 -0.17 -3.40
C GLU A 136 -13.31 -1.07 -4.64
N VAL A 137 -12.31 -1.13 -5.53
CA VAL A 137 -12.31 -2.02 -6.69
C VAL A 137 -11.40 -3.22 -6.43
N PRO A 138 -11.94 -4.45 -6.31
CA PRO A 138 -11.13 -5.64 -6.16
C PRO A 138 -10.23 -5.87 -7.37
N PHE A 139 -9.00 -6.29 -7.12
CA PHE A 139 -8.05 -6.70 -8.16
C PHE A 139 -7.43 -8.05 -7.80
N TYR A 140 -6.87 -8.72 -8.81
CA TYR A 140 -6.27 -10.04 -8.67
C TYR A 140 -4.79 -9.98 -8.98
N GLU A 141 -3.99 -10.56 -8.09
CA GLU A 141 -2.56 -10.73 -8.30
C GLU A 141 -2.25 -12.22 -8.51
N GLU A 142 -1.45 -12.51 -9.53
CA GLU A 142 -1.00 -13.86 -9.85
C GLU A 142 0.26 -14.20 -9.06
N PHE A 143 0.24 -15.38 -8.45
CA PHE A 143 1.35 -15.96 -7.70
C PHE A 143 1.70 -17.31 -8.31
N GLU A 144 2.98 -17.54 -8.52
CA GLU A 144 3.48 -18.83 -8.97
C GLU A 144 3.84 -19.69 -7.77
N ASN A 145 3.35 -20.91 -7.76
CA ASN A 145 3.71 -21.91 -6.78
C ASN A 145 5.16 -22.36 -7.05
N PRO A 146 6.10 -22.16 -6.11
CA PRO A 146 7.50 -22.47 -6.33
C PRO A 146 7.80 -23.97 -6.45
N LEU A 147 6.88 -24.85 -6.05
CA LEU A 147 7.06 -26.31 -6.09
C LEU A 147 6.51 -26.92 -7.38
N THR A 148 5.40 -26.38 -7.90
CA THR A 148 4.67 -26.96 -9.03
C THR A 148 4.71 -26.09 -10.29
N GLY A 149 5.16 -24.83 -10.18
CA GLY A 149 5.07 -23.82 -11.25
C GLY A 149 3.63 -23.38 -11.56
N THR A 150 2.62 -23.88 -10.85
CA THR A 150 1.23 -23.54 -11.12
C THR A 150 0.94 -22.11 -10.68
N LYS A 151 0.18 -21.38 -11.50
CA LYS A 151 -0.22 -20.00 -11.24
C LYS A 151 -1.55 -19.96 -10.53
N GLU A 152 -1.62 -19.22 -9.43
CA GLU A 152 -2.82 -18.98 -8.64
C GLU A 152 -3.09 -17.49 -8.54
N LYS A 153 -4.35 -17.10 -8.72
CA LYS A 153 -4.77 -15.71 -8.51
C LYS A 153 -5.29 -15.52 -7.10
N ARG A 154 -4.92 -14.41 -6.46
CA ARG A 154 -5.46 -14.01 -5.16
C ARG A 154 -6.02 -12.60 -5.25
N SER A 155 -7.22 -12.41 -4.72
CA SER A 155 -7.87 -11.11 -4.70
C SER A 155 -7.33 -10.22 -3.59
N LYS A 156 -7.35 -8.92 -3.86
CA LYS A 156 -7.04 -7.82 -2.94
C LYS A 156 -8.04 -6.70 -3.17
N ILE A 157 -8.27 -5.91 -2.14
CA ILE A 157 -9.09 -4.70 -2.21
C ILE A 157 -8.54 -3.70 -1.21
N PHE A 158 -8.49 -2.44 -1.59
CA PHE A 158 -8.24 -1.32 -0.70
C PHE A 158 -9.56 -0.61 -0.43
N ILE A 159 -9.87 -0.36 0.84
CA ILE A 159 -11.05 0.36 1.27
C ILE A 159 -10.54 1.57 2.08
N PRO A 160 -10.72 2.80 1.60
CA PRO A 160 -10.35 3.98 2.35
C PRO A 160 -11.29 4.12 3.55
N ALA A 161 -10.74 4.55 4.69
CA ALA A 161 -11.50 4.87 5.89
C ALA A 161 -11.09 6.28 6.33
N GLN A 162 -11.90 7.27 5.96
CA GLN A 162 -11.67 8.67 6.22
C GLN A 162 -12.36 9.12 7.51
N MET A 163 -11.92 10.26 8.06
CA MET A 163 -12.49 10.80 9.30
C MET A 163 -13.99 11.13 9.16
N ASN A 164 -14.39 11.65 8.01
CA ASN A 164 -15.78 11.96 7.68
C ASN A 164 -16.69 10.73 7.55
N ASP A 165 -16.13 9.51 7.41
CA ASP A 165 -16.91 8.27 7.39
C ASP A 165 -17.43 7.87 8.78
N ASN A 166 -16.85 8.43 9.85
CA ASN A 166 -17.21 8.10 11.22
C ASN A 166 -18.21 9.12 11.80
N SER A 167 -19.49 8.76 11.81
CA SER A 167 -20.58 9.57 12.37
C SER A 167 -20.52 9.82 13.88
N TYR A 168 -19.63 9.11 14.59
CA TYR A 168 -19.44 9.25 16.04
C TYR A 168 -18.29 10.20 16.42
N LEU A 169 -17.58 10.77 15.44
CA LEU A 169 -16.56 11.78 15.73
C LEU A 169 -17.20 13.13 16.01
N ASP A 170 -16.71 13.79 17.05
CA ASP A 170 -17.12 15.15 17.38
C ASP A 170 -16.78 16.09 16.21
N ALA A 171 -17.69 17.03 15.92
CA ALA A 171 -17.52 17.98 14.82
C ALA A 171 -16.20 18.79 14.87
N GLY A 172 -15.60 18.92 16.05
CA GLY A 172 -14.31 19.58 16.28
C GLY A 172 -13.08 18.67 16.32
N TYR A 173 -13.21 17.34 16.16
CA TYR A 173 -12.06 16.42 16.32
C TYR A 173 -10.93 16.72 15.34
N ALA A 174 -11.26 17.13 14.11
CA ALA A 174 -10.28 17.53 13.10
C ALA A 174 -9.40 18.73 13.54
N ILE A 175 -9.89 19.59 14.46
CA ILE A 175 -9.12 20.73 14.99
C ILE A 175 -7.89 20.24 15.74
N GLN A 176 -7.90 19.05 16.35
CA GLN A 176 -6.72 18.52 17.06
C GLN A 176 -5.51 18.30 16.14
N PHE A 177 -5.72 18.28 14.81
CA PHE A 177 -4.66 18.12 13.82
C PHE A 177 -4.12 19.44 13.28
N THR A 178 -4.63 20.61 13.73
CA THR A 178 -4.21 21.93 13.19
C THR A 178 -2.79 22.32 13.54
N GLU A 179 -2.25 21.82 14.65
CA GLU A 179 -0.87 22.08 15.06
C GLU A 179 0.14 21.12 14.40
N MET A 180 -0.35 20.05 13.76
CA MET A 180 0.53 19.11 13.04
C MET A 180 1.05 19.75 11.75
N PRO A 181 2.26 19.36 11.28
CA PRO A 181 2.75 19.72 9.96
C PRO A 181 1.74 19.38 8.87
N ALA A 182 1.64 20.24 7.84
CA ALA A 182 0.64 20.11 6.78
C ALA A 182 0.66 18.73 6.10
N TRP A 183 1.85 18.17 5.88
CA TRP A 183 2.01 16.84 5.30
C TRP A 183 1.42 15.74 6.20
N GLN A 184 1.68 15.79 7.50
CA GLN A 184 1.19 14.79 8.46
C GLN A 184 -0.33 14.89 8.64
N ARG A 185 -0.85 16.12 8.59
CA ARG A 185 -2.30 16.36 8.58
C ARG A 185 -2.97 15.73 7.36
N ARG A 186 -2.40 15.86 6.16
CA ARG A 186 -2.94 15.21 4.96
C ARG A 186 -2.93 13.68 5.08
N GLN A 187 -1.87 13.09 5.65
CA GLN A 187 -1.83 11.64 5.90
C GLN A 187 -2.96 11.20 6.84
N LEU A 188 -3.09 11.83 8.01
CA LEU A 188 -3.98 11.35 9.06
C LEU A 188 -5.44 11.76 8.89
N VAL A 189 -5.70 12.94 8.32
CA VAL A 189 -7.06 13.47 8.14
C VAL A 189 -7.65 13.02 6.81
N ASN A 190 -6.89 13.13 5.72
CA ASN A 190 -7.39 12.82 4.38
C ASN A 190 -7.10 11.38 3.94
N GLY A 191 -6.29 10.63 4.70
CA GLY A 191 -5.84 9.30 4.30
C GLY A 191 -4.91 9.34 3.08
N ASP A 192 -4.15 10.43 2.89
CA ASP A 192 -3.31 10.63 1.71
C ASP A 192 -2.03 9.77 1.77
N TRP A 193 -1.97 8.75 0.91
CA TRP A 193 -0.83 7.83 0.77
C TRP A 193 0.27 8.32 -0.17
N ASP A 194 0.10 9.46 -0.85
CA ASP A 194 1.13 10.04 -1.71
C ASP A 194 2.06 11.00 -0.94
N VAL A 195 1.72 11.32 0.31
CA VAL A 195 2.58 12.13 1.17
C VAL A 195 3.73 11.30 1.72
N VAL A 196 4.96 11.68 1.36
CA VAL A 196 6.19 11.07 1.88
C VAL A 196 6.79 11.97 2.97
N PRO A 197 6.88 11.52 4.23
CA PRO A 197 7.50 12.28 5.32
C PRO A 197 8.96 12.60 5.00
N GLY A 198 9.36 13.87 5.13
CA GLY A 198 10.74 14.30 4.80
C GLY A 198 11.04 14.38 3.31
N ALA A 199 10.05 14.20 2.42
CA ALA A 199 10.21 14.61 1.04
C ALA A 199 10.53 16.10 0.99
N PHE A 200 11.53 16.45 0.18
CA PHE A 200 11.94 17.83 -0.03
C PHE A 200 10.76 18.73 -0.46
N PHE A 201 9.77 18.15 -1.16
CA PHE A 201 8.55 18.81 -1.59
C PHE A 201 7.34 18.30 -0.78
N ASP A 202 7.01 19.00 0.31
CA ASP A 202 5.78 18.76 1.06
C ASP A 202 4.52 19.26 0.34
N CYS A 203 4.68 20.02 -0.74
CA CYS A 203 3.58 20.56 -1.53
C CYS A 203 3.07 19.63 -2.63
N PHE A 204 3.73 18.49 -2.89
CA PHE A 204 3.27 17.55 -3.92
C PHE A 204 1.87 17.04 -3.60
N ASN A 205 1.07 16.86 -4.66
CA ASN A 205 -0.31 16.43 -4.62
C ASN A 205 -0.59 15.81 -5.99
N SER A 206 -0.84 14.50 -6.02
CA SER A 206 -1.04 13.74 -7.25
C SER A 206 -2.20 14.26 -8.08
N SER A 207 -3.31 14.68 -7.46
CA SER A 207 -4.48 15.23 -8.15
C SER A 207 -4.23 16.56 -8.88
N VAL A 208 -3.17 17.29 -8.51
CA VAL A 208 -2.81 18.59 -9.10
C VAL A 208 -1.57 18.50 -9.97
N HIS A 209 -0.56 17.73 -9.53
CA HIS A 209 0.77 17.70 -10.14
C HIS A 209 0.97 16.52 -11.09
N ILE A 210 0.09 15.51 -11.09
CA ILE A 210 0.07 14.48 -12.14
C ILE A 210 -0.90 14.93 -13.23
N LEU A 211 -0.33 15.39 -14.33
CA LEU A 211 -1.07 15.92 -15.47
C LEU A 211 -1.43 14.79 -16.42
N LYS A 212 -2.61 14.90 -17.06
CA LYS A 212 -2.93 14.05 -18.20
C LYS A 212 -1.97 14.37 -19.36
N PRO A 213 -1.53 13.38 -20.14
CA PRO A 213 -0.60 13.60 -21.25
C PRO A 213 -1.15 14.60 -22.28
N PHE A 214 -0.31 15.56 -22.68
CA PHE A 214 -0.54 16.53 -23.76
C PHE A 214 0.74 16.72 -24.58
N THR A 215 0.60 17.27 -25.79
CA THR A 215 1.76 17.57 -26.65
C THR A 215 2.43 18.86 -26.16
N ILE A 216 3.71 18.79 -25.82
CA ILE A 216 4.49 19.98 -25.43
C ILE A 216 4.67 20.89 -26.67
N PRO A 217 4.24 22.16 -26.63
CA PRO A 217 4.41 23.10 -27.74
C PRO A 217 5.88 23.22 -28.17
N SER A 218 6.17 23.22 -29.48
CA SER A 218 7.54 23.22 -30.01
C SER A 218 8.34 24.44 -29.56
N HIS A 219 7.70 25.59 -29.42
CA HIS A 219 8.33 26.85 -29.01
C HIS A 219 8.67 26.93 -27.51
N TRP A 220 8.18 26.01 -26.68
CA TRP A 220 8.56 26.01 -25.26
C TRP A 220 10.02 25.62 -25.07
N GLN A 221 10.71 26.30 -24.16
CA GLN A 221 12.07 25.94 -23.81
C GLN A 221 12.08 24.54 -23.20
N ARG A 222 12.97 23.68 -23.71
CA ARG A 222 13.20 22.33 -23.18
C ARG A 222 14.58 22.20 -22.59
N PHE A 223 14.71 21.41 -21.53
CA PHE A 223 16.00 21.06 -20.95
C PHE A 223 15.93 19.69 -20.29
N ARG A 224 17.11 19.20 -19.87
CA ARG A 224 17.25 17.91 -19.20
C ARG A 224 17.98 18.06 -17.88
N SER A 225 17.69 17.13 -16.98
CA SER A 225 18.47 16.88 -15.78
C SER A 225 18.87 15.42 -15.73
N LEU A 226 20.08 15.13 -15.24
CA LEU A 226 20.57 13.78 -15.00
C LEU A 226 21.05 13.68 -13.57
N ASP A 227 20.53 12.69 -12.84
CA ASP A 227 21.10 12.19 -11.59
C ASP A 227 21.73 10.83 -11.87
N TRP A 228 23.07 10.74 -11.75
CA TRP A 228 23.84 9.59 -12.19
C TRP A 228 23.85 8.45 -11.17
N GLY A 229 23.76 7.21 -11.66
CA GLY A 229 23.81 6.00 -10.87
C GLY A 229 24.24 4.79 -11.69
N TYR A 230 25.00 3.90 -11.05
CA TYR A 230 25.50 2.67 -11.68
C TYR A 230 25.07 1.43 -10.87
N ARG A 231 25.52 1.34 -9.61
CA ARG A 231 25.07 0.31 -8.66
C ARG A 231 23.72 0.67 -8.03
N THR A 232 23.50 1.96 -7.80
CA THR A 232 22.21 2.57 -7.47
C THR A 232 21.52 3.03 -8.75
N PRO A 233 20.19 3.23 -8.74
CA PRO A 233 19.47 3.79 -9.88
C PRO A 233 20.01 5.14 -10.36
N PHE A 234 19.74 5.48 -11.62
CA PHE A 234 19.89 6.82 -12.18
C PHE A 234 18.54 7.38 -12.63
N SER A 235 18.43 8.70 -12.79
CA SER A 235 17.24 9.34 -13.38
C SER A 235 17.61 10.38 -14.42
N VAL A 236 16.99 10.30 -15.60
CA VAL A 236 17.00 11.35 -16.61
C VAL A 236 15.61 11.96 -16.68
N GLY A 237 15.51 13.26 -16.44
CA GLY A 237 14.27 14.03 -16.58
C GLY A 237 14.31 14.92 -17.81
N TRP A 238 13.25 14.92 -18.61
CA TRP A 238 13.03 15.91 -19.66
C TRP A 238 11.94 16.87 -19.23
N TRP A 239 12.25 18.16 -19.40
CA TRP A 239 11.48 19.25 -18.84
C TRP A 239 11.15 20.28 -19.90
N ALA A 240 9.97 20.89 -19.78
CA ALA A 240 9.57 22.04 -20.57
C ALA A 240 9.21 23.20 -19.66
N VAL A 241 9.52 24.43 -20.08
CA VAL A 241 9.16 25.67 -19.39
C VAL A 241 7.95 26.28 -20.10
N ALA A 242 6.84 26.40 -19.39
CA ALA A 242 5.60 26.95 -19.93
C ALA A 242 5.65 28.48 -20.05
N ASP A 243 4.90 29.03 -21.01
CA ASP A 243 4.82 30.45 -21.33
C ASP A 243 3.39 31.03 -21.23
N ASN A 244 2.50 30.35 -20.51
CA ASN A 244 1.07 30.68 -20.38
C ASN A 244 0.18 30.37 -21.61
N THR A 245 0.74 29.76 -22.67
CA THR A 245 -0.05 29.23 -23.79
C THR A 245 -0.97 28.09 -23.33
N PRO A 246 -2.28 28.12 -23.65
CA PRO A 246 -3.19 27.01 -23.38
C PRO A 246 -2.80 25.74 -24.13
N VAL A 247 -2.86 24.61 -23.44
CA VAL A 247 -2.63 23.29 -24.02
C VAL A 247 -3.80 22.36 -23.69
N PHE A 248 -3.99 21.34 -24.51
CA PHE A 248 -5.10 20.40 -24.37
C PHE A 248 -4.56 18.98 -24.26
N ALA A 249 -5.03 18.26 -23.24
CA ALA A 249 -4.84 16.82 -23.15
C ALA A 249 -5.69 16.09 -24.21
N ARG A 250 -5.39 14.80 -24.43
CA ARG A 250 -6.11 13.98 -25.43
C ARG A 250 -7.62 13.88 -25.20
N ASP A 251 -8.08 14.04 -23.97
CA ASP A 251 -9.50 14.00 -23.61
C ASP A 251 -10.18 15.37 -23.61
N GLY A 252 -9.49 16.40 -24.11
CA GLY A 252 -10.00 17.78 -24.17
C GLY A 252 -9.80 18.57 -22.87
N THR A 253 -9.22 18.00 -21.82
CA THR A 253 -8.86 18.76 -20.60
C THR A 253 -7.91 19.89 -20.98
N GLN A 254 -8.32 21.14 -20.73
CA GLN A 254 -7.50 22.32 -20.99
C GLN A 254 -6.61 22.62 -19.77
N TYR A 255 -5.32 22.82 -20.03
CA TYR A 255 -4.39 23.37 -19.05
C TYR A 255 -3.91 24.76 -19.47
N ARG A 256 -3.74 25.63 -18.48
CA ARG A 256 -3.05 26.91 -18.62
C ARG A 256 -2.10 27.05 -17.45
N PHE A 257 -0.81 26.87 -17.71
CA PHE A 257 0.22 26.97 -16.69
C PHE A 257 0.71 28.41 -16.57
N LYS A 258 1.18 28.80 -15.38
CA LYS A 258 1.85 30.10 -15.24
C LYS A 258 3.16 30.10 -16.06
N GLU A 259 3.52 31.26 -16.58
CA GLU A 259 4.84 31.45 -17.19
C GLU A 259 5.95 31.04 -16.22
N GLY A 260 6.95 30.31 -16.72
CA GLY A 260 8.04 29.76 -15.92
C GLY A 260 7.73 28.44 -15.20
N ALA A 261 6.49 27.92 -15.29
CA ALA A 261 6.19 26.61 -14.73
C ALA A 261 6.99 25.51 -15.44
N ILE A 262 7.66 24.66 -14.65
CA ILE A 262 8.49 23.56 -15.14
C ILE A 262 7.66 22.28 -15.14
N ILE A 263 7.57 21.65 -16.31
CA ILE A 263 6.74 20.46 -16.54
C ILE A 263 7.64 19.29 -16.94
N ARG A 264 7.64 18.22 -16.14
CA ARG A 264 8.31 16.97 -16.51
C ARG A 264 7.43 16.19 -17.48
N TYR A 265 7.85 16.09 -18.73
CA TYR A 265 7.07 15.38 -19.76
C TYR A 265 7.60 13.98 -20.07
N ARG A 266 8.83 13.68 -19.65
CA ARG A 266 9.42 12.34 -19.76
C ARG A 266 10.40 12.12 -18.61
N GLU A 267 10.46 10.88 -18.15
CA GLU A 267 11.47 10.40 -17.22
C GLU A 267 11.99 9.06 -17.72
N TRP A 268 13.30 8.86 -17.63
CA TRP A 268 13.93 7.55 -17.73
C TRP A 268 14.60 7.24 -16.40
N TYR A 269 14.04 6.27 -15.67
CA TYR A 269 14.55 5.82 -14.39
C TYR A 269 15.30 4.50 -14.57
N GLY A 270 16.63 4.55 -14.52
CA GLY A 270 17.54 3.43 -14.76
C GLY A 270 17.67 2.51 -13.55
N ALA A 271 16.63 1.73 -13.28
CA ALA A 271 16.57 0.79 -12.16
C ALA A 271 16.20 -0.61 -12.64
N LYS A 272 16.61 -1.63 -11.87
CA LYS A 272 16.19 -3.01 -12.12
C LYS A 272 14.68 -3.12 -11.92
N GLU A 273 14.01 -3.83 -12.81
CA GLU A 273 12.60 -4.14 -12.67
C GLU A 273 12.36 -5.17 -11.56
N GLY A 274 11.47 -4.81 -10.64
CA GLY A 274 10.90 -5.72 -9.66
C GLY A 274 9.49 -6.15 -10.06
N LYS A 275 8.85 -6.98 -9.22
CA LYS A 275 7.47 -7.45 -9.46
C LYS A 275 6.41 -6.34 -9.46
N ARG A 276 6.73 -5.16 -8.91
CA ARG A 276 5.79 -4.03 -8.74
C ARG A 276 6.42 -2.71 -9.15
N GLY A 277 7.26 -2.75 -10.18
CA GLY A 277 8.02 -1.61 -10.65
C GLY A 277 9.47 -1.59 -10.15
N PRO A 278 10.17 -0.48 -10.37
CA PRO A 278 11.61 -0.42 -10.22
C PRO A 278 12.04 -0.59 -8.75
N VAL A 279 13.04 -1.44 -8.51
CA VAL A 279 13.66 -1.58 -7.18
C VAL A 279 14.82 -0.60 -7.03
N ASN A 280 15.23 -0.32 -5.79
CA ASN A 280 16.39 0.55 -5.51
C ASN A 280 17.73 -0.14 -5.82
N GLN A 281 17.91 -0.62 -7.04
CA GLN A 281 19.13 -1.21 -7.57
C GLN A 281 19.33 -0.73 -9.01
N GLY A 282 20.53 -0.23 -9.32
CA GLY A 282 20.86 0.23 -10.67
C GLY A 282 21.02 -0.92 -11.67
N ILE A 283 20.84 -0.58 -12.95
CA ILE A 283 21.00 -1.52 -14.07
C ILE A 283 22.46 -1.76 -14.48
N ARG A 284 23.42 -1.03 -13.86
CA ARG A 284 24.85 -1.11 -14.16
C ARG A 284 25.17 -0.88 -15.64
N MET A 285 24.47 0.06 -16.26
CA MET A 285 24.71 0.49 -17.64
C MET A 285 25.88 1.48 -17.67
N PRO A 286 26.88 1.30 -18.55
CA PRO A 286 27.96 2.26 -18.76
C PRO A 286 27.44 3.65 -19.18
N PRO A 287 28.15 4.75 -18.83
CA PRO A 287 27.76 6.11 -19.21
C PRO A 287 27.56 6.33 -20.71
N GLU A 288 28.36 5.68 -21.54
CA GLU A 288 28.33 5.78 -22.99
C GLU A 288 27.00 5.22 -23.53
N ASP A 289 26.60 4.04 -23.06
CA ASP A 289 25.32 3.42 -23.41
C ASP A 289 24.13 4.26 -22.93
N VAL A 290 24.23 4.85 -21.73
CA VAL A 290 23.20 5.79 -21.22
C VAL A 290 23.08 7.00 -22.14
N ALA A 291 24.20 7.58 -22.60
CA ALA A 291 24.20 8.72 -23.50
C ALA A 291 23.57 8.36 -24.87
N GLU A 292 23.93 7.21 -25.45
CA GLU A 292 23.33 6.73 -26.70
C GLU A 292 21.81 6.49 -26.58
N GLN A 293 21.38 5.95 -25.45
CA GLN A 293 19.96 5.72 -25.18
C GLN A 293 19.19 7.05 -25.01
N ILE A 294 19.79 8.05 -24.37
CA ILE A 294 19.23 9.41 -24.29
C ILE A 294 19.02 9.98 -25.70
N LEU A 295 20.02 9.89 -26.59
CA LEU A 295 19.89 10.36 -27.98
C LEU A 295 18.77 9.63 -28.73
N THR A 296 18.57 8.34 -28.44
CA THR A 296 17.49 7.55 -29.03
C THR A 296 16.12 8.04 -28.57
N TYR A 297 15.95 8.40 -27.30
CA TYR A 297 14.70 8.97 -26.79
C TYR A 297 14.39 10.34 -27.37
N GLU A 298 15.40 11.10 -27.79
CA GLU A 298 15.25 12.44 -28.37
C GLU A 298 14.94 12.44 -29.86
N ARG A 299 15.00 11.28 -30.54
CA ARG A 299 14.70 11.21 -31.97
C ARG A 299 13.26 11.68 -32.24
N GLY A 300 13.15 12.76 -33.02
CA GLY A 300 11.86 13.34 -33.41
C GLY A 300 11.36 14.47 -32.50
N GLU A 301 12.14 14.88 -31.49
CA GLU A 301 11.90 16.14 -30.79
C GLU A 301 12.47 17.30 -31.62
N VAL A 302 11.59 18.10 -32.22
CA VAL A 302 11.90 19.33 -32.97
C VAL A 302 11.34 20.53 -32.21
#